data_AF-A0A1E5KT04-F1
#
_entry.id   AF-A0A1E5KT04-F1
#
_cell.length_a   1.000
_cell.length_b   1.000
_cell.length_c   1.000
_cell.angle_alpha   90.00
_cell.angle_beta   90.00
_cell.angle_gamma   90.00
#
_symmetry.space_group_name_H-M   'P 1'
#
loop_
_entity.id
_entity.type
_entity.pdbx_description
1 polymer ?
#
loop_
_entity_poly.entity_id
_entity_poly.type
_entity_poly.pdbx_seq_one_letter_code
_entity_poly.pdbx_strand_id
1 'polypeptide(L)'
;MSKVNWFSGGTERSDQAVHIIDDLLNCNEINSNSQLGTILQNYRIELQQKGASVPFILSRMNLDISKALRSDGNHLSEEQSNKLKHLSSLSNIRYGY
;
A
#
# COMPACT_ATOMS: atom_id res chain seq x y z
N MET A 1 3.52 -18.08 17.10
CA MET A 1 2.06 -18.21 16.97
C MET A 1 1.45 -16.82 17.04
N SER A 2 0.64 -16.45 16.06
CA SER A 2 -0.44 -15.42 16.05
C SER A 2 -0.79 -15.18 14.57
N LYS A 3 -1.57 -16.08 13.98
CA LYS A 3 -3.02 -15.93 13.71
C LYS A 3 -3.27 -15.03 12.49
N VAL A 4 -2.96 -15.59 11.32
CA VAL A 4 -3.43 -15.08 10.03
C VAL A 4 -4.92 -15.41 9.95
N ASN A 5 -5.74 -14.51 10.48
CA ASN A 5 -7.17 -14.56 10.23
C ASN A 5 -7.37 -13.96 8.83
N TRP A 6 -7.61 -14.83 7.85
CA TRP A 6 -8.41 -14.46 6.69
C TRP A 6 -9.73 -13.92 7.22
N PHE A 7 -10.04 -12.67 6.91
CA PHE A 7 -11.31 -12.10 7.31
C PHE A 7 -12.16 -11.87 6.05
N SER A 8 -13.44 -11.58 6.26
CA SER A 8 -14.38 -11.20 5.21
C SER A 8 -15.13 -9.93 5.62
N GLY A 9 -15.05 -8.87 4.81
CA GLY A 9 -15.96 -7.71 4.83
C GLY A 9 -15.40 -6.41 5.41
N GLY A 10 -14.89 -5.53 4.54
CA GLY A 10 -14.83 -4.08 4.78
C GLY A 10 -13.72 -3.55 5.71
N THR A 11 -13.73 -3.92 6.99
CA THR A 11 -12.76 -3.45 8.01
C THR A 11 -11.35 -4.02 7.78
N GLU A 12 -11.28 -5.16 7.11
CA GLU A 12 -10.02 -5.78 6.71
C GLU A 12 -9.25 -5.06 5.63
N ARG A 13 -9.93 -4.32 4.75
CA ARG A 13 -9.25 -3.78 3.57
C ARG A 13 -8.18 -2.77 3.99
N SER A 14 -8.47 -1.99 5.03
CA SER A 14 -7.49 -1.13 5.69
C SER A 14 -6.38 -1.94 6.37
N ASP A 15 -6.71 -3.05 7.03
CA ASP A 15 -5.76 -3.86 7.78
C ASP A 15 -4.79 -4.60 6.83
N GLN A 16 -5.32 -5.21 5.78
CA GLN A 16 -4.57 -5.82 4.68
C GLN A 16 -3.70 -4.78 3.96
N ALA A 17 -4.23 -3.58 3.70
CA ALA A 17 -3.45 -2.51 3.11
C ALA A 17 -2.28 -2.08 4.00
N VAL A 18 -2.54 -1.88 5.30
CA VAL A 18 -1.50 -1.55 6.29
C VAL A 18 -0.45 -2.66 6.36
N HIS A 19 -0.85 -3.92 6.36
CA HIS A 19 0.08 -5.05 6.37
C HIS A 19 0.95 -5.11 5.12
N ILE A 20 0.38 -4.89 3.93
CA ILE A 20 1.16 -4.84 2.67
C ILE A 20 2.15 -3.67 2.73
N ILE A 21 1.73 -2.50 3.24
CA ILE A 21 2.62 -1.34 3.37
C ILE A 21 3.77 -1.61 4.36
N ASP A 22 3.47 -2.25 5.49
CA ASP A 22 4.48 -2.61 6.50
C ASP A 22 5.52 -3.58 5.92
N ASP A 23 5.06 -4.56 5.14
CA ASP A 23 5.91 -5.55 4.48
C ASP A 23 6.77 -4.94 3.34
N LEU A 24 6.22 -3.96 2.60
CA LEU A 24 7.00 -3.15 1.65
C LEU A 24 8.09 -2.32 2.36
N LEU A 25 7.75 -1.70 3.50
CA LEU A 25 8.69 -0.88 4.30
C LEU A 25 9.76 -1.71 5.01
N ASN A 26 9.47 -2.97 5.35
CA ASN A 26 10.43 -3.89 5.95
C ASN A 26 11.39 -4.48 4.89
N CYS A 27 11.07 -4.31 3.60
CA CYS A 27 11.93 -4.78 2.54
C CYS A 27 13.15 -3.85 2.39
N ASN A 28 14.36 -4.41 2.51
CA ASN A 28 15.63 -3.67 2.49
C ASN A 28 15.89 -2.87 1.19
N GLU A 29 15.11 -3.15 0.14
CA GLU A 29 15.18 -2.47 -1.16
C GLU A 29 14.45 -1.12 -1.16
N ILE A 30 13.42 -0.94 -0.32
CA ILE A 30 12.75 0.34 -0.15
C ILE A 30 13.45 1.08 0.98
N ASN A 31 14.33 1.99 0.61
CA ASN A 31 14.96 2.85 1.60
C ASN A 31 13.88 3.70 2.27
N SER A 32 13.74 3.64 3.60
CA SER A 32 12.73 4.42 4.34
C SER A 32 12.88 5.93 4.13
N ASN A 33 14.06 6.39 3.68
CA ASN A 33 14.36 7.78 3.33
C ASN A 33 14.06 8.14 1.86
N SER A 34 13.65 7.18 1.03
CA SER A 34 13.20 7.45 -0.34
C SER A 34 11.86 8.17 -0.33
N GLN A 35 11.53 8.84 -1.44
CA GLN A 35 10.21 9.47 -1.59
C GLN A 35 9.10 8.43 -1.42
N LEU A 36 9.31 7.24 -2.00
CA LEU A 36 8.40 6.09 -1.88
C LEU A 36 8.19 5.65 -0.42
N GLY A 37 9.27 5.50 0.36
CA GLY A 37 9.21 5.10 1.77
C GLY A 37 8.45 6.11 2.64
N THR A 38 8.67 7.40 2.39
CA THR A 38 7.96 8.48 3.09
C THR A 38 6.47 8.48 2.75
N ILE A 39 6.13 8.29 1.47
CA ILE A 39 4.74 8.17 0.99
C ILE A 39 4.03 6.99 1.68
N LEU A 40 4.65 5.82 1.67
CA LEU A 40 4.12 4.60 2.29
C LEU A 40 3.84 4.80 3.79
N GLN A 41 4.76 5.41 4.54
CA GLN A 41 4.56 5.70 5.97
C GLN A 41 3.40 6.67 6.22
N ASN A 42 3.28 7.74 5.45
CA ASN A 42 2.19 8.71 5.59
C ASN A 42 0.83 8.05 5.36
N TYR A 43 0.70 7.26 4.29
CA TYR A 43 -0.56 6.57 3.98
C TYR A 43 -0.89 5.45 4.98
N ARG A 44 0.12 4.77 5.57
CA ARG A 44 -0.10 3.83 6.68
C ARG A 44 -0.77 4.49 7.88
N ILE A 45 -0.27 5.67 8.27
CA ILE A 45 -0.84 6.45 9.38
C ILE A 45 -2.26 6.91 9.03
N GLU A 46 -2.48 7.38 7.79
CA GLU A 46 -3.79 7.86 7.33
C GLU A 46 -4.84 6.73 7.34
N LEU A 47 -4.45 5.51 6.93
CA LEU A 47 -5.30 4.31 7.01
C LEU A 47 -5.65 3.93 8.46
N GLN A 48 -4.71 4.12 9.40
CA GLN A 48 -4.95 3.86 10.83
C GLN A 48 -5.84 4.90 11.50
N GLN A 49 -5.75 6.17 11.09
CA GLN A 49 -6.56 7.25 11.65
C GLN A 49 -8.05 7.15 11.25
N LYS A 50 -8.42 6.28 10.29
CA LYS A 50 -9.80 6.05 9.81
C LYS A 50 -10.58 7.33 9.45
N GLY A 51 -9.88 8.45 9.21
CA GLY A 51 -10.50 9.76 8.98
C GLY A 51 -11.17 9.89 7.60
N ALA A 52 -10.73 9.08 6.63
CA ALA A 52 -11.27 9.07 5.27
C ALA A 52 -11.58 7.63 4.82
N SER A 53 -12.38 7.49 3.76
CA SER A 53 -12.69 6.17 3.20
C SER A 53 -11.43 5.48 2.69
N VAL A 54 -11.16 4.28 3.19
CA VAL A 54 -10.06 3.39 2.76
C VAL A 54 -9.83 3.36 1.23
N PRO A 55 -10.84 3.15 0.37
CA PRO A 55 -10.64 3.15 -1.08
C PRO A 55 -10.15 4.50 -1.64
N PHE A 56 -10.57 5.62 -1.04
CA PHE A 56 -10.13 6.96 -1.45
C PHE A 56 -8.65 7.18 -1.11
N ILE A 57 -8.24 6.81 0.11
CA ILE A 57 -6.85 6.88 0.56
C ILE A 57 -5.95 6.04 -0.36
N LEU A 58 -6.35 4.80 -0.64
CA LEU A 58 -5.58 3.89 -1.49
C LEU A 58 -5.51 4.36 -2.95
N SER A 59 -6.59 4.93 -3.49
CA SER A 59 -6.59 5.48 -4.85
C SER A 59 -5.63 6.66 -4.99
N ARG A 60 -5.56 7.52 -3.97
CA ARG A 60 -4.61 8.65 -3.93
C ARG A 60 -3.17 8.14 -3.82
N MET A 61 -2.93 7.16 -2.96
CA MET A 61 -1.63 6.54 -2.78
C MET A 61 -1.09 5.90 -4.07
N ASN A 62 -1.93 5.22 -4.85
CA ASN A 62 -1.53 4.65 -6.15
C ASN A 62 -0.94 5.70 -7.12
N LEU A 63 -1.53 6.89 -7.16
CA LEU A 63 -1.04 8.00 -7.99
C LEU A 63 0.29 8.53 -7.46
N ASP A 64 0.43 8.65 -6.15
CA ASP A 64 1.64 9.13 -5.50
C ASP A 64 2.81 8.16 -5.68
N ILE A 65 2.56 6.86 -5.51
CA ILE A 65 3.51 5.78 -5.78
C ILE A 65 3.94 5.82 -7.25
N SER A 66 3.01 5.94 -8.19
CA SER A 66 3.34 6.01 -9.63
C SER A 66 4.24 7.21 -9.97
N LYS A 67 4.05 8.34 -9.28
CA LYS A 67 4.92 9.52 -9.41
C LYS A 67 6.28 9.28 -8.76
N ALA A 68 6.32 8.72 -7.56
CA ALA A 68 7.54 8.41 -6.84
C ALA A 68 8.42 7.41 -7.63
N LEU A 69 7.82 6.38 -8.23
CA LEU A 69 8.54 5.41 -9.06
C LEU A 69 9.17 6.04 -10.30
N ARG A 70 8.54 7.06 -10.89
CA ARG A 70 9.15 7.83 -11.98
C ARG A 70 10.26 8.76 -11.51
N SER A 71 10.20 9.22 -10.26
CA SER A 71 11.12 10.22 -9.69
C SER A 71 12.36 9.60 -9.07
N ASP A 72 12.20 8.53 -8.29
CA ASP A 72 13.31 7.82 -7.62
C ASP A 72 14.11 6.94 -8.59
N GLY A 73 13.55 6.56 -9.75
CA GLY A 73 14.21 5.64 -10.69
C GLY A 73 14.47 4.24 -10.10
N ASN A 74 13.95 3.96 -8.90
CA ASN A 74 14.11 2.68 -8.21
C ASN A 74 13.49 1.55 -9.04
N HIS A 75 14.33 0.60 -9.46
CA HIS A 75 13.86 -0.69 -9.94
C HIS A 75 13.22 -1.42 -8.77
N LEU A 76 11.89 -1.46 -8.73
CA LEU A 76 11.17 -2.36 -7.84
C LEU A 76 11.43 -3.80 -8.26
N SER A 77 11.80 -4.66 -7.31
CA SER A 77 11.79 -6.10 -7.51
C SER A 77 10.37 -6.60 -7.87
N GLU A 78 10.27 -7.72 -8.62
CA GLU A 78 8.98 -8.29 -9.06
C GLU A 78 8.00 -8.52 -7.90
N GLU A 79 8.51 -8.94 -6.75
CA GLU A 79 7.72 -9.15 -5.54
C GLU A 79 7.08 -7.85 -5.03
N GLN A 80 7.82 -6.74 -5.07
CA GLN A 80 7.34 -5.41 -4.68
C GLN A 80 6.29 -4.90 -5.67
N SER A 81 6.52 -5.11 -6.96
CA SER A 81 5.54 -4.77 -8.01
C SER A 81 4.24 -5.55 -7.83
N ASN A 82 4.31 -6.85 -7.49
CA ASN A 82 3.13 -7.66 -7.22
C ASN A 82 2.38 -7.21 -5.97
N LYS A 83 3.08 -6.86 -4.88
CA LYS A 83 2.47 -6.28 -3.67
C LYS A 83 1.76 -4.96 -3.97
N LEU A 84 2.37 -4.08 -4.76
CA LEU A 84 1.75 -2.83 -5.19
C LEU A 84 0.52 -3.05 -6.09
N LYS A 85 0.56 -4.02 -7.01
CA LYS A 85 -0.62 -4.42 -7.80
C LYS A 85 -1.75 -4.95 -6.91
N HIS A 86 -1.42 -5.74 -5.90
CA HIS A 86 -2.38 -6.23 -4.92
C HIS A 86 -3.02 -5.06 -4.15
N LEU A 87 -2.20 -4.15 -3.65
CA LEU A 87 -2.62 -2.94 -2.94
C LEU A 87 -3.52 -2.04 -3.80
N SER A 88 -3.18 -1.91 -5.09
CA SER A 88 -3.99 -1.20 -6.07
C SER A 88 -5.36 -1.85 -6.28
N SER A 89 -5.40 -3.18 -6.29
CA SER A 89 -6.64 -3.95 -6.39
C SER A 89 -7.54 -3.80 -5.16
N LEU A 90 -6.97 -3.54 -3.98
CA LEU A 90 -7.74 -3.22 -2.76
C LEU A 90 -8.41 -1.83 -2.84
N SER A 91 -7.83 -0.89 -3.60
CA SER A 91 -8.39 0.44 -3.82
C SER A 91 -9.58 0.41 -4.78
N ASN A 92 -9.50 -0.43 -5.82
CA ASN A 92 -10.49 -0.46 -6.87
C ASN A 92 -11.62 -1.40 -6.45
N ILE A 93 -12.73 -0.83 -5.98
CA ILE A 93 -13.98 -1.55 -5.81
C ILE A 93 -14.50 -1.88 -7.22
N ARG A 94 -13.97 -2.96 -7.81
CA ARG A 94 -14.39 -3.59 -9.06
C ARG A 94 -14.98 -2.62 -10.08
N TYR A 95 -14.12 -1.92 -10.82
CA TYR A 95 -14.43 -1.66 -12.23
C TYR A 95 -13.59 -2.67 -13.02
N GLY A 96 -14.25 -3.72 -13.49
CA GLY A 96 -13.64 -4.66 -14.41
C GLY A 96 -13.38 -3.96 -15.73
N TYR A 97 -12.13 -3.91 -16.16
CA TYR A 97 -11.62 -4.55 -17.38
C TYR A 97 -10.09 -4.37 -17.42
#